data_AF-A0A7J6LF67-F1
#
_entry.id   AF-A0A7J6LF67-F1
#
_cell.length_a   1.000
_cell.length_b   1.000
_cell.length_c   1.000
_cell.angle_alpha   90.00
_cell.angle_beta   90.00
_cell.angle_gamma   90.00
#
_symmetry.space_group_name_H-M   'P 1'
#
loop_
_entity.id
_entity.type
_entity.pdbx_description
1 polymer ?
#
loop_
_entity_poly.entity_id
_entity_poly.type
_entity_poly.pdbx_seq_one_letter_code
_entity_poly.pdbx_strand_id
1 'polypeptide(L)'
;MIGIAPDNVRLVSLQACDGARCPLAYVLEAIDMAIDAGVDVVSWSVNYIFNSSSSVERSLLTRAWRQAQLHDMILVTPAGNDGVSAENHYPCWYGGYNTICVAALSGDVNYTLAEFSNYGERVDIAAFGENMYVGSDWLGHDQWSSGTSYATSVVSAAAAMILSLNVEPSMVKRILLTEAEVFETPGKHLRSHGGALNILWSIKRAIRMYKPRPTPSQEANTPQYPRPYRKGFC
;
A
#
# COMPACT_ATOMS: atom_id res chain seq x y z
N MET A 1 12.91 0.48 -18.67
CA MET A 1 12.61 0.60 -17.23
C MET A 1 12.26 -0.78 -16.69
N ILE A 2 12.59 -1.08 -15.43
CA ILE A 2 12.18 -2.33 -14.76
C ILE A 2 11.45 -1.96 -13.46
N GLY A 3 10.39 -2.69 -13.14
CA GLY A 3 9.68 -2.54 -11.86
C GLY A 3 10.51 -3.05 -10.68
N ILE A 4 10.08 -2.73 -9.46
CA ILE A 4 10.79 -3.12 -8.22
C ILE A 4 10.52 -4.57 -7.82
N ALA A 5 9.32 -5.08 -8.13
CA ALA A 5 8.89 -6.41 -7.70
C ALA A 5 9.46 -7.53 -8.60
N PRO A 6 9.75 -8.73 -8.02
CA PRO A 6 10.23 -9.90 -8.74
C PRO A 6 9.18 -10.50 -9.68
N ASP A 7 9.64 -11.36 -10.60
CA ASP A 7 8.82 -11.99 -11.66
C ASP A 7 7.67 -12.86 -11.14
N ASN A 8 7.68 -13.25 -9.87
CA ASN A 8 6.62 -14.04 -9.24
C ASN A 8 5.47 -13.18 -8.68
N VAL A 9 5.49 -11.86 -8.88
CA VAL A 9 4.37 -10.97 -8.56
C VAL A 9 3.44 -10.85 -9.76
N ARG A 10 2.15 -11.15 -9.56
CA ARG A 10 1.11 -10.97 -10.57
C ARG A 10 0.36 -9.67 -10.32
N LEU A 11 0.33 -8.79 -11.32
CA LEU A 11 -0.46 -7.57 -11.27
C LEU A 11 -1.92 -7.86 -11.65
N VAL A 12 -2.84 -7.30 -10.86
CA VAL A 12 -4.28 -7.29 -11.15
C VAL A 12 -4.70 -5.82 -11.23
N SER A 13 -5.15 -5.38 -12.41
CA SER A 13 -5.65 -4.02 -12.61
C SER A 13 -7.15 -3.99 -12.37
N LEU A 14 -7.59 -3.15 -11.42
CA LEU A 14 -9.00 -2.91 -11.13
C LEU A 14 -9.27 -1.43 -11.37
N GLN A 15 -9.89 -1.12 -12.51
CA GLN A 15 -10.14 0.25 -12.91
C GLN A 15 -11.31 0.82 -12.10
N ALA A 16 -11.01 1.75 -11.19
CA ALA A 16 -12.01 2.46 -10.40
C ALA A 16 -12.14 3.96 -10.75
N CYS A 17 -11.31 4.42 -11.69
CA CYS A 17 -11.26 5.81 -12.13
C CYS A 17 -11.37 5.91 -13.66
N ASP A 18 -12.01 6.98 -14.12
CA ASP A 18 -12.06 7.41 -15.52
C ASP A 18 -11.49 8.83 -15.62
N GLY A 19 -10.26 8.94 -16.12
CA GLY A 19 -9.45 10.16 -16.04
C GLY A 19 -9.25 10.59 -14.58
N ALA A 20 -9.56 11.85 -14.27
CA ALA A 20 -9.45 12.40 -12.91
C ALA A 20 -10.63 12.03 -11.99
N ARG A 21 -11.66 11.33 -12.49
CA ARG A 21 -12.87 11.00 -11.72
C ARG A 21 -12.76 9.59 -11.15
N CYS A 22 -12.79 9.49 -9.83
CA CYS A 22 -12.80 8.22 -9.09
C CYS A 22 -14.07 8.14 -8.23
N PRO A 23 -15.23 7.79 -8.82
CA PRO A 23 -16.48 7.69 -8.06
C PRO A 23 -16.33 6.68 -6.93
N LEU A 24 -16.79 7.05 -5.72
CA LEU A 24 -16.66 6.17 -4.56
C LEU A 24 -17.27 4.79 -4.80
N ALA A 25 -18.40 4.70 -5.51
CA ALA A 25 -19.06 3.43 -5.81
C ALA A 25 -18.13 2.44 -6.55
N TYR A 26 -17.42 2.89 -7.59
CA TYR A 26 -16.50 2.04 -8.35
C TYR A 26 -15.27 1.64 -7.53
N VAL A 27 -14.85 2.54 -6.64
CA VAL A 27 -13.75 2.28 -5.72
C VAL A 27 -14.14 1.23 -4.67
N LEU A 28 -15.37 1.28 -4.15
CA LEU A 28 -15.88 0.25 -3.24
C LEU A 28 -16.01 -1.10 -3.96
N GLU A 29 -16.53 -1.11 -5.18
CA GLU A 29 -16.62 -2.32 -6.01
C GLU A 29 -15.23 -2.93 -6.29
N ALA A 30 -14.23 -2.09 -6.60
CA ALA A 30 -12.86 -2.55 -6.79
C ALA A 30 -12.25 -3.18 -5.53
N ILE A 31 -12.60 -2.69 -4.31
CA ILE A 31 -12.19 -3.35 -3.07
C ILE A 31 -12.82 -4.74 -2.97
N ASP A 32 -14.12 -4.85 -3.21
CA ASP A 32 -14.82 -6.13 -3.15
C ASP A 32 -14.25 -7.13 -4.18
N MET A 33 -13.97 -6.66 -5.41
CA MET A 33 -13.30 -7.47 -6.44
C MET A 33 -11.89 -7.91 -6.02
N ALA A 34 -11.12 -7.05 -5.35
CA ALA A 34 -9.78 -7.41 -4.86
C ALA A 34 -9.84 -8.48 -3.77
N ILE A 35 -10.84 -8.39 -2.88
CA ILE A 35 -11.12 -9.39 -1.84
C ILE A 35 -11.51 -10.72 -2.50
N ASP A 36 -12.44 -10.71 -3.45
CA ASP A 36 -12.92 -11.90 -4.16
C ASP A 36 -11.81 -12.58 -4.97
N ALA A 37 -10.92 -11.77 -5.57
CA ALA A 37 -9.75 -12.26 -6.30
C ALA A 37 -8.62 -12.77 -5.38
N GLY A 38 -8.72 -12.54 -4.06
CA GLY A 38 -7.70 -12.93 -3.08
C GLY A 38 -6.37 -12.22 -3.29
N VAL A 39 -6.40 -10.92 -3.59
CA VAL A 39 -5.20 -10.11 -3.79
C VAL A 39 -4.44 -9.92 -2.47
N ASP A 40 -3.14 -10.17 -2.46
CA ASP A 40 -2.33 -10.05 -1.24
C ASP A 40 -1.97 -8.59 -0.87
N VAL A 41 -1.75 -7.73 -1.88
CA VAL A 41 -1.36 -6.32 -1.71
C VAL A 41 -2.22 -5.41 -2.58
N VAL A 42 -2.89 -4.44 -1.97
CA VAL A 42 -3.62 -3.37 -2.65
C VAL A 42 -2.74 -2.12 -2.70
N SER A 43 -2.35 -1.71 -3.90
CA SER A 43 -1.74 -0.40 -4.16
C SER A 43 -2.84 0.60 -4.49
N TRP A 44 -3.12 1.51 -3.55
CA TRP A 44 -4.17 2.51 -3.67
C TRP A 44 -3.57 3.89 -3.88
N SER A 45 -4.04 4.62 -4.89
CA SER A 45 -3.44 5.92 -5.29
C SER A 45 -4.42 7.10 -5.26
N VAL A 46 -5.57 6.98 -4.58
CA VAL A 46 -6.64 7.99 -4.51
C VAL A 46 -6.80 8.51 -3.08
N ASN A 47 -7.12 9.79 -2.91
CA ASN A 47 -7.46 10.36 -1.60
C ASN A 47 -8.88 10.93 -1.57
N TYR A 48 -9.52 10.80 -0.41
CA TYR A 48 -10.82 11.36 -0.10
C TYR A 48 -10.73 12.23 1.16
N ILE A 49 -11.41 13.37 1.14
CA ILE A 49 -11.66 14.20 2.32
C ILE A 49 -13.19 14.25 2.50
N PHE A 50 -13.65 13.97 3.71
CA PHE A 50 -15.07 13.99 4.03
C PHE A 50 -15.40 15.19 4.92
N ASN A 51 -16.46 15.92 4.58
CA ASN A 51 -16.89 17.11 5.31
C ASN A 51 -17.51 16.81 6.69
N SER A 52 -17.87 15.55 6.97
CA SER A 52 -18.44 15.13 8.25
C SER A 52 -17.99 13.71 8.61
N SER A 53 -17.81 13.46 9.90
CA SER A 53 -17.60 12.11 10.44
C SER A 53 -18.81 11.20 10.27
N SER A 54 -20.00 11.78 10.14
CA SER A 54 -21.26 11.06 9.96
C SER A 54 -21.67 10.87 8.50
N SER A 55 -20.79 11.19 7.53
CA SER A 55 -21.14 11.03 6.12
C SER A 55 -21.32 9.55 5.77
N VAL A 56 -22.32 9.27 4.94
CA VAL A 56 -22.62 7.91 4.47
C VAL A 56 -21.44 7.38 3.66
N GLU A 57 -20.85 8.23 2.82
CA GLU A 57 -19.68 7.93 1.99
C GLU A 57 -18.49 7.48 2.85
N ARG A 58 -18.20 8.20 3.94
CA ARG A 58 -17.13 7.83 4.86
C ARG A 58 -17.41 6.48 5.51
N SER A 59 -18.65 6.24 5.92
CA SER A 59 -19.06 4.99 6.55
C SER A 59 -18.94 3.79 5.59
N LEU A 60 -19.32 3.98 4.33
CA LEU A 60 -19.17 2.97 3.28
C LEU A 60 -17.70 2.64 3.02
N LEU A 61 -16.85 3.66 2.83
CA LEU A 61 -15.41 3.45 2.65
C LEU A 61 -14.77 2.79 3.87
N THR A 62 -15.16 3.20 5.08
CA THR A 62 -14.65 2.60 6.32
C THR A 62 -15.02 1.12 6.40
N ARG A 63 -16.25 0.74 5.99
CA ARG A 63 -16.68 -0.65 5.98
C ARG A 63 -15.87 -1.48 4.99
N ALA A 64 -15.73 -1.01 3.75
CA ALA A 64 -14.97 -1.73 2.72
C ALA A 64 -13.50 -1.88 3.11
N TRP A 65 -12.87 -0.80 3.61
CA TRP A 65 -11.49 -0.83 4.08
C TRP A 65 -11.29 -1.86 5.21
N ARG A 66 -12.21 -1.89 6.18
CA ARG A 66 -12.17 -2.88 7.27
C ARG A 66 -12.34 -4.31 6.76
N GLN A 67 -13.18 -4.56 5.76
CA GLN A 67 -13.30 -5.90 5.17
C GLN A 67 -11.97 -6.33 4.55
N ALA A 68 -11.33 -5.46 3.77
CA ALA A 68 -10.01 -5.76 3.19
C ALA A 68 -8.96 -6.03 4.28
N GLN A 69 -8.99 -5.28 5.39
CA GLN A 69 -8.11 -5.54 6.53
C GLN A 69 -8.36 -6.92 7.17
N LEU A 70 -9.62 -7.32 7.34
CA LEU A 70 -10.01 -8.62 7.91
C LEU A 70 -9.65 -9.82 7.01
N HIS A 71 -9.39 -9.57 5.74
CA HIS A 71 -8.88 -10.55 4.78
C HIS A 71 -7.35 -10.61 4.73
N ASP A 72 -6.66 -9.99 5.70
CA ASP A 72 -5.19 -9.96 5.83
C ASP A 72 -4.47 -9.37 4.60
N MET A 73 -5.17 -8.58 3.79
CA MET A 73 -4.59 -7.86 2.66
C MET A 73 -3.68 -6.75 3.18
N ILE A 74 -2.54 -6.51 2.52
CA ILE A 74 -1.70 -5.35 2.78
C ILE A 74 -2.25 -4.17 1.98
N LEU A 75 -2.73 -3.14 2.66
CA LEU A 75 -3.35 -1.97 2.04
C LEU A 75 -2.37 -0.80 2.07
N VAL A 76 -1.82 -0.42 0.93
CA VAL A 76 -0.87 0.69 0.82
C VAL A 76 -1.59 1.88 0.22
N THR A 77 -1.56 3.02 0.92
CA THR A 77 -2.37 4.21 0.61
C THR A 77 -1.50 5.48 0.59
N PRO A 78 -1.82 6.50 -0.21
CA PRO A 78 -1.03 7.71 -0.27
C PRO A 78 -1.39 8.65 0.86
N ALA A 79 -0.43 9.43 1.36
CA ALA A 79 -0.69 10.50 2.32
C ALA A 79 -1.46 11.68 1.70
N GLY A 80 -1.30 11.91 0.39
CA GLY A 80 -1.86 13.05 -0.34
C GLY A 80 -0.80 14.08 -0.75
N ASN A 81 -1.19 15.01 -1.62
CA ASN A 81 -0.29 15.88 -2.37
C ASN A 81 -0.54 17.38 -2.13
N ASP A 82 -1.05 17.75 -0.95
CA ASP A 82 -1.45 19.13 -0.64
C ASP A 82 -0.43 19.86 0.24
N GLY A 83 0.64 19.19 0.67
CA GLY A 83 1.64 19.73 1.58
C GLY A 83 1.13 19.96 3.01
N VAL A 84 0.08 19.24 3.44
CA VAL A 84 -0.61 19.44 4.72
C VAL A 84 -0.60 18.18 5.60
N SER A 85 -1.14 18.30 6.82
CA SER A 85 -1.37 17.14 7.69
C SER A 85 -2.38 16.16 7.08
N ALA A 86 -2.07 14.87 7.08
CA ALA A 86 -2.91 13.78 6.59
C ALA A 86 -4.05 13.38 7.54
N GLU A 87 -4.32 14.16 8.60
CA GLU A 87 -5.32 13.85 9.63
C GLU A 87 -6.77 13.75 9.14
N ASN A 88 -7.07 14.19 7.91
CA ASN A 88 -8.40 14.06 7.31
C ASN A 88 -8.38 13.43 5.92
N HIS A 89 -7.26 12.79 5.55
CA HIS A 89 -7.08 12.14 4.25
C HIS A 89 -7.33 10.64 4.37
N TYR A 90 -8.30 10.15 3.61
CA TYR A 90 -8.70 8.74 3.59
C TYR A 90 -8.27 8.12 2.26
N PRO A 91 -7.72 6.89 2.25
CA PRO A 91 -7.70 5.94 3.38
C PRO A 91 -6.52 6.03 4.35
N CYS A 92 -5.54 6.93 4.15
CA CYS A 92 -4.37 7.09 5.03
C CYS A 92 -4.75 7.14 6.53
N TRP A 93 -5.79 7.90 6.88
CA TRP A 93 -6.24 8.08 8.25
C TRP A 93 -6.61 6.77 8.98
N TYR A 94 -7.13 5.77 8.26
CA TYR A 94 -7.66 4.53 8.86
C TYR A 94 -6.59 3.80 9.67
N GLY A 95 -5.32 3.84 9.23
CA GLY A 95 -4.24 3.08 9.86
C GLY A 95 -4.60 1.60 10.02
N GLY A 96 -3.98 0.94 10.99
CA GLY A 96 -4.13 -0.50 11.21
C GLY A 96 -2.79 -1.24 11.09
N TYR A 97 -2.81 -2.53 11.39
CA TYR A 97 -1.62 -3.37 11.36
C TYR A 97 -1.16 -3.71 9.94
N ASN A 98 -2.09 -3.76 8.98
CA ASN A 98 -1.88 -4.07 7.57
C ASN A 98 -2.22 -2.91 6.62
N THR A 99 -2.44 -1.70 7.14
CA THR A 99 -2.56 -0.49 6.31
C THR A 99 -1.30 0.35 6.44
N ILE A 100 -0.72 0.79 5.33
CA ILE A 100 0.52 1.55 5.27
C ILE A 100 0.25 2.87 4.57
N CYS A 101 0.27 3.98 5.30
CA CYS A 101 0.18 5.31 4.72
C CYS A 101 1.54 5.85 4.28
N VAL A 102 1.64 6.27 3.02
CA VAL A 102 2.92 6.56 2.35
C VAL A 102 3.04 8.03 1.95
N ALA A 103 4.06 8.70 2.46
CA ALA A 103 4.50 10.01 1.98
C ALA A 103 5.51 9.91 0.83
N ALA A 104 5.68 11.01 0.10
CA ALA A 104 6.63 11.13 -1.00
C ALA A 104 7.90 11.85 -0.54
N LEU A 105 9.05 11.24 -0.83
CA LEU A 105 10.36 11.87 -0.73
C LEU A 105 10.69 12.62 -2.01
N SER A 106 11.44 13.72 -1.87
CA SER A 106 12.12 14.38 -2.97
C SER A 106 13.22 13.48 -3.53
N GLY A 107 13.70 13.78 -4.73
CA GLY A 107 14.84 13.09 -5.35
C GLY A 107 16.21 13.45 -4.75
N ASP A 108 16.25 14.25 -3.68
CA ASP A 108 17.51 14.74 -3.11
C ASP A 108 18.21 13.70 -2.23
N VAL A 109 19.53 13.79 -2.18
CA VAL A 109 20.44 12.86 -1.46
C VAL A 109 20.20 12.75 0.05
N ASN A 110 19.48 13.68 0.67
CA ASN A 110 19.30 13.75 2.12
C ASN A 110 17.93 13.24 2.61
N TYR A 111 17.13 12.60 1.75
CA TYR A 111 15.76 12.17 2.05
C TYR A 111 14.93 13.28 2.73
N THR A 112 14.44 14.24 1.97
CA THR A 112 13.43 15.18 2.47
C THR A 112 12.07 14.81 1.93
N LEU A 113 11.00 15.11 2.68
CA LEU A 113 9.66 15.04 2.11
C LEU A 113 9.54 16.04 0.98
N ALA A 114 8.95 15.60 -0.14
CA ALA A 114 8.59 16.50 -1.23
C ALA A 114 7.67 17.62 -0.72
N GLU A 115 7.74 18.80 -1.34
CA GLU A 115 6.98 19.97 -0.89
C GLU A 115 5.48 19.69 -0.88
N PHE A 116 4.98 18.99 -1.89
CA PHE A 116 3.58 18.59 -2.00
C PHE A 116 3.19 17.45 -1.04
N SER A 117 4.14 16.69 -0.48
CA SER A 117 3.77 15.50 0.31
C SER A 117 3.06 15.92 1.59
N ASN A 118 1.90 15.31 1.83
CA ASN A 118 1.25 15.35 3.12
C ASN A 118 2.08 14.58 4.16
N TYR A 119 1.87 14.92 5.43
CA TYR A 119 2.69 14.48 6.56
C TYR A 119 1.84 14.30 7.83
N GLY A 120 2.46 13.93 8.95
CA GLY A 120 1.85 13.86 10.28
C GLY A 120 1.78 12.45 10.86
N GLU A 121 1.22 12.34 12.07
CA GLU A 121 1.15 11.10 12.86
C GLU A 121 0.36 9.95 12.22
N ARG A 122 -0.36 10.21 11.13
CA ARG A 122 -1.06 9.17 10.34
C ARG A 122 -0.18 8.54 9.28
N VAL A 123 0.92 9.17 8.91
CA VAL A 123 1.80 8.69 7.85
C VAL A 123 2.83 7.73 8.42
N ASP A 124 2.89 6.53 7.87
CA ASP A 124 3.71 5.43 8.38
C ASP A 124 5.15 5.49 7.87
N ILE A 125 5.32 5.70 6.56
CA ILE A 125 6.61 5.57 5.88
C ILE A 125 6.67 6.56 4.71
N ALA A 126 7.86 6.93 4.27
CA ALA A 126 8.06 7.70 3.06
C ALA A 126 8.87 6.91 2.03
N ALA A 127 8.61 7.12 0.75
CA ALA A 127 9.38 6.54 -0.35
C ALA A 127 9.53 7.57 -1.48
N PHE A 128 10.48 7.37 -2.39
CA PHE A 128 10.66 8.25 -3.55
C PHE A 128 9.35 8.37 -4.34
N GLY A 129 8.93 9.61 -4.57
CA GLY A 129 7.70 9.92 -5.27
C GLY A 129 7.72 11.23 -6.04
N GLU A 130 8.79 12.01 -5.97
CA GLU A 130 8.99 13.22 -6.77
C GLU A 130 9.97 12.95 -7.91
N ASN A 131 9.69 13.51 -9.09
CA ASN A 131 10.51 13.36 -10.29
C ASN A 131 10.83 11.89 -10.56
N MET A 132 9.80 11.05 -10.58
CA MET A 132 9.90 9.64 -10.92
C MET A 132 9.78 9.48 -12.43
N TYR A 133 10.72 8.77 -13.05
CA TYR A 133 10.60 8.33 -14.44
C TYR A 133 9.71 7.09 -14.45
N VAL A 134 8.52 7.19 -15.06
CA VAL A 134 7.47 6.15 -15.01
C VAL A 134 6.99 5.79 -16.42
N GLY A 135 6.56 4.54 -16.58
CA GLY A 135 6.10 4.00 -17.87
C GLY A 135 4.65 4.38 -18.18
N SER A 136 4.46 4.87 -19.41
CA SER A 136 3.22 4.97 -20.19
C SER A 136 2.05 5.79 -19.61
N ASP A 137 1.80 6.94 -20.24
CA ASP A 137 0.45 7.48 -20.45
C ASP A 137 -0.43 6.52 -21.31
N TRP A 138 -1.65 6.91 -21.68
CA TRP A 138 -2.51 6.09 -22.56
C TRP A 138 -1.91 5.83 -23.96
N LEU A 139 -0.81 6.49 -24.31
CA LEU A 139 -0.15 6.44 -25.62
C LEU A 139 1.17 5.64 -25.61
N GLY A 140 1.57 5.08 -24.47
CA GLY A 140 2.78 4.25 -24.41
C GLY A 140 4.06 5.02 -24.10
N HIS A 141 3.98 6.30 -23.71
CA HIS A 141 5.16 7.14 -23.52
C HIS A 141 5.63 7.18 -22.08
N ASP A 142 6.94 6.99 -21.88
CA ASP A 142 7.57 7.26 -20.59
C ASP A 142 7.51 8.76 -20.26
N GLN A 143 7.33 9.09 -18.99
CA GLN A 143 7.26 10.48 -18.53
C GLN A 143 7.84 10.65 -17.12
N TRP A 144 8.23 11.88 -16.81
CA TRP A 144 8.53 12.28 -15.43
C TRP A 144 7.24 12.66 -14.73
N SER A 145 7.06 12.19 -13.50
CA SER A 145 5.87 12.50 -12.71
C SER A 145 6.16 12.52 -11.22
N SER A 146 5.33 13.24 -10.47
CA SER A 146 5.45 13.42 -9.03
C SER A 146 4.12 13.15 -8.34
N GLY A 147 4.17 12.53 -7.16
CA GLY A 147 3.01 12.24 -6.34
C GLY A 147 3.23 11.12 -5.34
N THR A 148 2.51 11.18 -4.21
CA THR A 148 2.44 10.09 -3.22
C THR A 148 1.91 8.77 -3.80
N SER A 149 1.20 8.82 -4.93
CA SER A 149 0.79 7.63 -5.71
C SER A 149 1.98 6.80 -6.21
N TYR A 150 3.08 7.45 -6.62
CA TYR A 150 4.28 6.74 -7.05
C TYR A 150 5.03 6.13 -5.87
N ALA A 151 5.18 6.89 -4.78
CA ALA A 151 5.74 6.39 -3.53
C ALA A 151 4.95 5.19 -2.99
N THR A 152 3.61 5.24 -3.07
CA THR A 152 2.71 4.13 -2.70
C THR A 152 2.99 2.87 -3.52
N SER A 153 3.25 3.02 -4.82
CA SER A 153 3.59 1.89 -5.70
C SER A 153 4.95 1.27 -5.34
N VAL A 154 5.93 2.09 -4.97
CA VAL A 154 7.26 1.64 -4.48
C VAL A 154 7.11 0.81 -3.20
N VAL A 155 6.34 1.29 -2.22
CA VAL A 155 6.10 0.56 -0.96
C VAL A 155 5.29 -0.71 -1.20
N SER A 156 4.32 -0.69 -2.12
CA SER A 156 3.53 -1.88 -2.49
C SER A 156 4.41 -2.98 -3.08
N ALA A 157 5.37 -2.63 -3.93
CA ALA A 157 6.34 -3.58 -4.46
C ALA A 157 7.20 -4.19 -3.33
N ALA A 158 7.69 -3.37 -2.40
CA ALA A 158 8.45 -3.87 -1.25
C ALA A 158 7.62 -4.82 -0.36
N ALA A 159 6.34 -4.50 -0.13
CA ALA A 159 5.42 -5.38 0.59
C ALA A 159 5.22 -6.73 -0.12
N ALA A 160 5.02 -6.72 -1.44
CA ALA A 160 4.87 -7.92 -2.25
C ALA A 160 6.15 -8.79 -2.21
N MET A 161 7.33 -8.16 -2.27
CA MET A 161 8.61 -8.87 -2.12
C MET A 161 8.73 -9.56 -0.75
N ILE A 162 8.36 -8.89 0.34
CA ILE A 162 8.38 -9.49 1.68
C ILE A 162 7.43 -10.69 1.76
N LEU A 163 6.21 -10.56 1.22
CA LEU A 163 5.24 -11.65 1.19
C LEU A 163 5.71 -12.84 0.35
N SER A 164 6.43 -12.60 -0.74
CA SER A 164 7.03 -13.66 -1.57
C SER A 164 8.02 -14.53 -0.81
N LEU A 165 8.57 -14.03 0.31
CA LEU A 165 9.42 -14.75 1.25
C LEU A 165 8.61 -15.49 2.33
N ASN A 166 7.34 -15.78 2.07
CA ASN A 166 6.47 -16.56 2.97
C ASN A 166 6.39 -15.97 4.39
N VAL A 167 6.48 -14.64 4.49
CA VAL A 167 6.29 -13.88 5.73
C VAL A 167 4.79 -13.69 5.97
N GLU A 168 4.35 -13.84 7.23
CA GLU A 168 2.96 -13.59 7.63
C GLU A 168 2.55 -12.15 7.30
N PRO A 169 1.39 -11.89 6.68
CA PRO A 169 0.96 -10.54 6.30
C PRO A 169 1.02 -9.52 7.44
N SER A 170 0.64 -9.94 8.64
CA SER A 170 0.67 -9.08 9.85
C SER A 170 2.07 -8.54 10.21
N MET A 171 3.14 -9.15 9.68
CA MET A 171 4.52 -8.74 9.93
C MET A 171 5.06 -7.76 8.88
N VAL A 172 4.42 -7.64 7.72
CA VAL A 172 4.94 -6.85 6.58
C VAL A 172 5.16 -5.39 6.97
N LYS A 173 4.13 -4.72 7.49
CA LYS A 173 4.22 -3.33 7.93
C LYS A 173 5.31 -3.15 8.99
N ARG A 174 5.38 -4.07 9.96
CA ARG A 174 6.39 -4.01 11.03
C ARG A 174 7.81 -4.12 10.48
N ILE A 175 8.05 -5.02 9.52
CA ILE A 175 9.37 -5.17 8.89
C ILE A 175 9.77 -3.88 8.18
N LEU A 176 8.86 -3.31 7.38
CA LEU A 176 9.11 -2.06 6.64
C LEU A 176 9.44 -0.90 7.59
N LEU A 177 8.69 -0.75 8.68
CA LEU A 177 8.92 0.33 9.65
C LEU A 177 10.19 0.12 10.50
N THR A 178 10.52 -1.13 10.85
CA THR A 178 11.72 -1.42 11.67
C THR A 178 13.00 -1.10 10.93
N GLU A 179 13.00 -1.27 9.60
CA GLU A 179 14.16 -1.05 8.75
C GLU A 179 14.09 0.30 8.01
N ALA A 180 13.12 1.15 8.34
CA ALA A 180 13.01 2.48 7.76
C ALA A 180 14.19 3.35 8.22
N GLU A 181 14.75 4.11 7.29
CA GLU A 181 15.87 5.00 7.55
C GLU A 181 15.35 6.32 8.13
N VAL A 182 15.98 6.77 9.21
CA VAL A 182 15.60 8.03 9.86
C VAL A 182 16.03 9.19 8.97
N PHE A 183 15.12 10.13 8.77
CA PHE A 183 15.38 11.38 8.08
C PHE A 183 14.59 12.50 8.75
N GLU A 184 14.93 13.74 8.42
CA GLU A 184 14.24 14.91 8.94
C GLU A 184 13.83 15.84 7.80
N THR A 185 12.69 16.50 7.96
CA THR A 185 12.27 17.60 7.08
C THR A 185 11.77 18.73 7.95
N PRO A 186 12.36 19.95 7.87
CA PRO A 186 11.91 21.06 8.67
C PRO A 186 10.40 21.31 8.55
N GLY A 187 9.69 21.32 9.67
CA GLY A 187 8.25 21.57 9.73
C GLY A 187 7.34 20.40 9.32
N LYS A 188 7.88 19.27 8.86
CA LYS A 188 7.10 18.07 8.52
C LYS A 188 7.64 16.85 9.26
N HIS A 189 6.75 16.00 9.76
CA HIS A 189 7.10 14.77 10.46
C HIS A 189 6.24 13.61 9.96
N LEU A 190 6.73 12.40 10.11
CA LEU A 190 5.91 11.19 10.03
C LEU A 190 5.48 10.79 11.44
N ARG A 191 4.71 9.70 11.56
CA ARG A 191 4.47 9.08 12.87
C ARG A 191 5.76 8.76 13.60
N SER A 192 5.68 8.60 14.91
CA SER A 192 6.76 8.01 15.70
C SER A 192 7.22 6.66 15.11
N HIS A 193 8.54 6.52 14.89
CA HIS A 193 9.19 5.38 14.21
C HIS A 193 8.88 5.24 12.70
N GLY A 194 8.31 6.28 12.08
CA GLY A 194 8.28 6.40 10.62
C GLY A 194 9.65 6.82 10.07
N GLY A 195 9.89 6.52 8.80
CA GLY A 195 11.14 6.84 8.12
C GLY A 195 11.06 6.62 6.62
N ALA A 196 12.20 6.75 5.94
CA ALA A 196 12.35 6.48 4.52
C ALA A 196 12.44 4.96 4.29
N LEU A 197 11.74 4.46 3.27
CA LEU A 197 11.74 3.05 2.91
C LEU A 197 13.15 2.58 2.56
N ASN A 198 13.65 1.59 3.30
CA ASN A 198 14.86 0.87 2.94
C ASN A 198 14.52 -0.57 2.50
N ILE A 199 14.41 -0.77 1.19
CA ILE A 199 14.04 -2.07 0.60
C ILE A 199 15.09 -3.13 0.95
N LEU A 200 16.38 -2.80 0.83
CA LEU A 200 17.46 -3.76 1.08
C LEU A 200 17.41 -4.33 2.50
N TRP A 201 17.31 -3.46 3.50
CA TRP A 201 17.26 -3.89 4.89
C TRP A 201 15.95 -4.59 5.24
N SER A 202 14.83 -4.13 4.69
CA SER A 202 13.52 -4.80 4.82
C SER A 202 13.56 -6.25 4.33
N ILE A 203 14.14 -6.47 3.14
CA ILE A 203 14.28 -7.82 2.56
C ILE A 203 15.28 -8.67 3.35
N LYS A 204 16.41 -8.12 3.79
CA LYS A 204 17.35 -8.84 4.67
C LYS A 204 16.68 -9.28 5.97
N ARG A 205 15.82 -8.44 6.57
CA ARG A 205 15.04 -8.82 7.75
C ARG A 205 14.02 -9.91 7.42
N ALA A 206 13.29 -9.77 6.32
CA ALA A 206 12.32 -10.78 5.88
C ALA A 206 12.97 -12.15 5.66
N ILE A 207 14.15 -12.21 5.03
CA ILE A 207 14.93 -13.45 4.84
C ILE A 207 15.31 -14.08 6.19
N ARG A 208 15.68 -13.29 7.19
CA ARG A 208 15.98 -13.81 8.55
C ARG A 208 14.73 -14.38 9.25
N MET A 209 13.54 -13.90 8.87
CA MET A 209 12.25 -14.38 9.36
C MET A 209 11.65 -15.48 8.48
N TYR A 210 12.31 -15.83 7.36
CA TYR A 210 11.83 -16.80 6.39
C TYR A 210 11.56 -18.13 7.07
N LYS A 211 10.32 -18.60 6.94
CA LYS A 211 9.94 -19.97 7.27
C LYS A 211 9.81 -20.74 5.96
N PRO A 212 10.68 -21.71 5.65
CA PRO A 212 10.49 -22.54 4.47
C PRO A 212 9.11 -23.18 4.51
N ARG A 213 8.38 -23.13 3.39
CA ARG A 213 7.19 -23.97 3.25
C ARG A 213 7.63 -25.42 3.46
N PRO A 214 6.94 -26.22 4.29
CA PRO A 214 7.21 -27.65 4.31
C PRO A 214 7.08 -28.17 2.88
N THR A 215 8.08 -28.92 2.43
CA THR A 215 7.98 -29.69 1.18
C THR A 215 6.68 -30.48 1.26
N PRO A 216 5.88 -30.53 0.18
CA PRO A 216 4.77 -31.47 0.13
C PRO A 216 5.34 -32.87 0.37
N SER A 217 5.11 -33.43 1.55
CA SER A 217 5.33 -34.85 1.77
C SER A 217 4.48 -35.60 0.75
N GLN A 218 5.01 -36.68 0.20
CA GLN A 218 4.28 -37.58 -0.73
C GLN A 218 3.08 -38.29 -0.07
N GLU A 219 2.52 -37.74 1.00
CA GLU A 219 1.38 -38.28 1.74
C GLU A 219 0.27 -37.22 1.80
N ALA A 220 -0.47 -37.09 0.71
CA ALA A 220 -1.92 -36.84 0.70
C ALA A 220 -2.43 -36.85 -0.74
N ASN A 221 -2.60 -38.05 -1.31
CA ASN A 221 -3.63 -38.27 -2.31
C ASN A 221 -4.99 -38.17 -1.60
N THR A 222 -5.41 -36.94 -1.30
CA THR A 222 -6.76 -36.61 -0.88
C THR A 222 -7.13 -35.33 -1.61
N PRO A 223 -8.20 -35.32 -2.44
CA PRO A 223 -8.57 -34.11 -3.16
C PRO A 223 -8.82 -32.97 -2.16
N GLN A 224 -7.98 -31.95 -2.18
CA GLN A 224 -8.26 -30.70 -1.48
C GLN A 224 -9.39 -30.02 -2.23
N TYR A 225 -10.60 -30.10 -1.66
CA TYR A 225 -11.70 -29.25 -2.08
C TYR A 225 -11.33 -27.77 -1.86
N PRO A 226 -11.75 -26.85 -2.74
CA PRO A 226 -11.52 -25.43 -2.57
C PRO A 226 -12.07 -24.95 -1.22
N ARG A 227 -11.39 -23.97 -0.62
CA ARG A 227 -11.76 -23.36 0.67
C ARG A 227 -13.27 -23.04 0.66
N PRO A 228 -14.04 -23.46 1.69
CA PRO A 228 -15.47 -23.21 1.69
C PRO A 228 -15.73 -21.70 1.71
N TYR A 229 -16.50 -21.27 0.71
CA TYR A 229 -17.11 -19.95 0.60
C TYR A 229 -17.80 -19.62 1.94
N ARG A 230 -17.29 -18.64 2.69
CA ARG A 230 -17.99 -18.14 3.89
C ARG A 230 -19.20 -17.32 3.44
N LYS A 231 -20.31 -18.01 3.14
CA LYS A 231 -21.64 -17.37 3.14
C LYS A 231 -22.03 -17.10 4.59
N GLY A 232 -21.82 -15.86 5.04
CA GLY A 232 -22.54 -15.33 6.20
C GLY A 232 -23.90 -14.80 5.73
N PHE A 233 -24.97 -15.44 6.17
CA PHE A 233 -26.36 -15.07 5.96
C PHE A 233 -26.82 -13.95 6.92
N CYS A 234 -27.86 -13.24 6.46
CA CYS A 234 -28.74 -12.27 7.14
C CYS A 234 -28.24 -10.83 7.25
#